data_AF-W2BYR9-F1
#
_entry.id   AF-W2BYR9-F1
#
_cell.length_a   1.000
_cell.length_b   1.000
_cell.length_c   1.000
_cell.angle_alpha   90.00
_cell.angle_beta   90.00
_cell.angle_gamma   90.00
#
_symmetry.space_group_name_H-M   'P 1'
#
loop_
_entity.id
_entity.type
_entity.pdbx_description
1 polymer ?
#
loop_
_entity_poly.entity_id
_entity_poly.type
_entity_poly.pdbx_seq_one_letter_code
_entity_poly.pdbx_strand_id
1 'polypeptide(L)'
;MEEKKQKVGQIRKKEILDAAKRVFLRKGFADTVMEDIITETSLSRGGVYYHYKNKVEILHDLMREGIAYRVEKINEFIVDHSGELDTNAVAQMIIDKMLDESDLMSVYVIYLQAKKNNQELRNLFPILVEESLKAAYTGIKGAKESDCIYLTNDFLIFFMNTIMLGCEILDGARDSFTNNREFFIEIVELFFERYKKGKIK
;
A
#
# COMPACT_ATOMS: atom_id res chain seq x y z
N MET A 1 -32.51 4.55 -11.97
CA MET A 1 -31.74 4.31 -13.21
C MET A 1 -30.26 4.67 -13.05
N GLU A 2 -29.95 5.76 -12.33
CA GLU A 2 -28.59 6.17 -11.96
C GLU A 2 -27.84 5.17 -11.06
N GLU A 3 -28.46 4.68 -9.99
CA GLU A 3 -27.82 3.71 -9.08
C GLU A 3 -27.40 2.41 -9.80
N LYS A 4 -28.21 1.93 -10.75
CA LYS A 4 -27.90 0.74 -11.54
C LYS A 4 -26.72 0.99 -12.50
N LYS A 5 -26.63 2.19 -13.09
CA LYS A 5 -25.48 2.59 -13.92
C LYS A 5 -24.21 2.74 -13.08
N GLN A 6 -24.31 3.31 -11.88
CA GLN A 6 -23.19 3.47 -10.95
C GLN A 6 -22.64 2.13 -10.47
N LYS A 7 -23.53 1.18 -10.09
CA LYS A 7 -23.13 -0.19 -9.73
C LYS A 7 -22.43 -0.90 -10.88
N VAL A 8 -22.94 -0.79 -12.11
CA VAL A 8 -22.28 -1.37 -13.29
C VAL A 8 -20.90 -0.74 -13.52
N GLY A 9 -20.77 0.57 -13.41
CA GLY A 9 -19.48 1.26 -13.54
C GLY A 9 -18.45 0.80 -12.50
N GLN A 10 -18.87 0.57 -11.25
CA GLN A 10 -17.99 0.04 -10.19
C GLN A 10 -17.54 -1.40 -10.48
N ILE A 11 -18.45 -2.26 -10.94
CA ILE A 11 -18.10 -3.64 -11.33
C ILE A 11 -17.05 -3.64 -12.45
N ARG A 12 -17.23 -2.77 -13.46
CA ARG A 12 -16.30 -2.65 -14.58
C ARG A 12 -14.94 -2.10 -14.16
N LYS A 13 -14.89 -1.11 -13.28
CA LYS A 13 -13.63 -0.65 -12.69
C LYS A 13 -12.90 -1.76 -11.95
N LYS A 14 -13.61 -2.51 -11.09
CA LYS A 14 -13.03 -3.64 -10.35
C LYS A 14 -12.44 -4.69 -11.29
N GLU A 15 -13.16 -5.04 -12.35
CA GLU A 15 -12.67 -5.98 -13.37
C GLU A 15 -11.35 -5.50 -14.01
N ILE A 16 -11.25 -4.20 -14.35
CA ILE A 16 -10.01 -3.62 -14.90
C ILE A 16 -8.88 -3.64 -13.88
N LEU A 17 -9.16 -3.29 -12.61
CA LEU A 17 -8.17 -3.29 -11.54
C LEU A 17 -7.63 -4.70 -11.26
N ASP A 18 -8.50 -5.70 -11.18
CA ASP A 18 -8.10 -7.10 -10.98
C ASP A 18 -7.28 -7.64 -12.17
N ALA A 19 -7.66 -7.30 -13.41
CA ALA A 19 -6.87 -7.63 -14.60
C ALA A 19 -5.49 -6.95 -14.57
N ALA A 20 -5.44 -5.66 -14.29
CA ALA A 20 -4.20 -4.91 -14.23
C ALA A 20 -3.26 -5.41 -13.12
N LYS A 21 -3.79 -5.72 -11.94
CA LYS A 21 -3.03 -6.34 -10.84
C LYS A 21 -2.35 -7.62 -11.30
N ARG A 22 -3.08 -8.55 -11.94
CA ARG A 22 -2.50 -9.79 -12.50
C ARG A 22 -1.40 -9.50 -13.52
N VAL A 23 -1.62 -8.54 -14.42
CA VAL A 23 -0.63 -8.19 -15.45
C VAL A 23 0.62 -7.56 -14.82
N PHE A 24 0.46 -6.65 -13.86
CA PHE A 24 1.58 -6.02 -13.15
C PHE A 24 2.39 -7.04 -12.35
N LEU A 25 1.75 -7.95 -11.62
CA LEU A 25 2.45 -9.02 -10.90
C LEU A 25 3.23 -9.94 -11.84
N ARG A 26 2.72 -10.18 -13.05
CA ARG A 26 3.36 -11.04 -14.05
C ARG A 26 4.50 -10.39 -14.82
N LYS A 27 4.37 -9.10 -15.18
CA LYS A 27 5.29 -8.40 -16.10
C LYS A 27 6.05 -7.22 -15.47
N GLY A 28 5.71 -6.85 -14.24
CA GLY A 28 6.09 -5.55 -13.69
C GLY A 28 5.40 -4.37 -14.39
N PHE A 29 5.55 -3.17 -13.84
CA PHE A 29 4.92 -1.99 -14.40
C PHE A 29 5.56 -1.52 -15.71
N ALA A 30 6.90 -1.58 -15.81
CA ALA A 30 7.64 -1.04 -16.96
C ALA A 30 7.23 -1.71 -18.27
N ASP A 31 7.16 -3.04 -18.28
CA ASP A 31 6.89 -3.86 -19.47
C ASP A 31 5.40 -4.10 -19.74
N THR A 32 4.52 -3.54 -18.91
CA THR A 32 3.06 -3.58 -19.12
C THR A 32 2.63 -2.47 -20.07
N VAL A 33 1.82 -2.78 -21.08
CA VAL A 33 1.11 -1.79 -21.90
C VAL A 33 -0.41 -1.89 -21.67
N MET A 34 -1.16 -0.86 -22.07
CA MET A 34 -2.63 -0.89 -21.94
C MET A 34 -3.26 -2.10 -22.63
N GLU A 35 -2.70 -2.55 -23.75
CA GLU A 35 -3.20 -3.72 -24.48
C GLU A 35 -3.18 -4.99 -23.63
N ASP A 36 -2.10 -5.21 -22.86
CA ASP A 36 -1.99 -6.38 -21.98
C ASP A 36 -3.18 -6.44 -21.02
N ILE A 37 -3.54 -5.28 -20.43
CA ILE A 37 -4.65 -5.16 -19.49
C ILE A 37 -5.99 -5.36 -20.20
N ILE A 38 -6.18 -4.74 -21.37
CA ILE A 38 -7.41 -4.87 -22.16
C ILE A 38 -7.68 -6.35 -22.49
N THR A 39 -6.65 -7.08 -22.94
CA THR A 39 -6.77 -8.49 -23.30
C THR A 39 -7.07 -9.42 -22.11
N GLU A 40 -6.80 -8.96 -20.89
CA GLU A 40 -7.06 -9.67 -19.63
C GLU A 40 -8.46 -9.36 -19.05
N THR A 41 -9.25 -8.50 -19.71
CA THR A 41 -10.63 -8.14 -19.33
C THR A 41 -11.65 -8.66 -20.33
N SER A 42 -12.92 -8.74 -19.92
CA SER A 42 -14.06 -8.97 -20.83
C SER A 42 -14.56 -7.71 -21.55
N LEU A 43 -13.97 -6.54 -21.25
CA LEU A 43 -14.39 -5.27 -21.84
C LEU A 43 -13.79 -5.07 -23.23
N SER A 44 -14.49 -4.28 -24.05
CA SER A 44 -13.88 -3.77 -25.28
C SER A 44 -12.77 -2.75 -24.97
N ARG A 45 -11.88 -2.53 -25.93
CA ARG A 45 -10.87 -1.44 -25.87
C ARG A 45 -11.49 -0.11 -25.44
N GLY A 46 -12.57 0.31 -26.10
CA GLY A 46 -13.29 1.54 -25.77
C GLY A 46 -13.89 1.53 -24.36
N GLY A 47 -14.31 0.37 -23.87
CA GLY A 47 -14.82 0.19 -22.50
C GLY A 47 -13.74 0.41 -21.44
N VAL A 48 -12.51 -0.09 -21.65
CA VAL A 48 -11.40 0.15 -20.72
C VAL A 48 -10.98 1.63 -20.75
N TYR A 49 -10.81 2.20 -21.94
CA TYR A 49 -10.43 3.61 -22.09
C TYR A 49 -11.49 4.60 -21.62
N TYR A 50 -12.75 4.18 -21.51
CA TYR A 50 -13.80 4.96 -20.88
C TYR A 50 -13.53 5.17 -19.37
N HIS A 51 -12.91 4.18 -18.71
CA HIS A 51 -12.63 4.24 -17.28
C HIS A 51 -11.23 4.76 -16.94
N TYR A 52 -10.23 4.39 -17.73
CA TYR A 52 -8.83 4.73 -17.47
C TYR A 52 -8.11 5.12 -18.75
N LYS A 53 -7.44 6.28 -18.72
CA LYS A 53 -6.70 6.80 -19.88
C LYS A 53 -5.37 6.09 -20.08
N ASN A 54 -4.75 5.63 -19.00
CA ASN A 54 -3.44 5.01 -19.01
C ASN A 54 -3.26 4.06 -17.82
N LYS A 55 -2.15 3.31 -17.82
CA LYS A 55 -1.81 2.36 -16.75
C LYS A 55 -1.38 3.03 -15.43
N VAL A 56 -1.02 4.30 -15.44
CA VAL A 56 -0.67 5.06 -14.22
C VAL A 56 -1.92 5.37 -13.41
N GLU A 57 -3.02 5.79 -14.05
CA GLU A 57 -4.32 6.00 -13.39
C GLU A 57 -4.83 4.69 -12.75
N ILE A 58 -4.66 3.56 -13.45
CA ILE A 58 -5.00 2.23 -12.92
C ILE A 58 -4.14 1.88 -11.71
N LEU A 59 -2.82 2.09 -11.80
CA LEU A 59 -1.91 1.82 -10.69
C LEU A 59 -2.24 2.71 -9.47
N HIS A 60 -2.58 3.98 -9.67
CA HIS A 60 -3.02 4.86 -8.58
C HIS A 60 -4.25 4.33 -7.87
N ASP A 61 -5.29 3.91 -8.61
CA ASP A 61 -6.47 3.31 -7.98
C ASP A 61 -6.14 2.00 -7.25
N LEU A 62 -5.21 1.17 -7.76
CA LEU A 62 -4.69 0.01 -7.02
C LEU A 62 -3.95 0.40 -5.72
N MET A 63 -3.21 1.51 -5.72
CA MET A 63 -2.60 2.03 -4.48
C MET A 63 -3.67 2.46 -3.47
N ARG A 64 -4.78 3.05 -3.93
CA ARG A 64 -5.91 3.39 -3.07
C ARG A 64 -6.61 2.16 -2.50
N GLU A 65 -6.75 1.08 -3.29
CA GLU A 65 -7.20 -0.22 -2.77
C GLU A 65 -6.26 -0.75 -1.69
N GLY A 66 -4.94 -0.65 -1.91
CA GLY A 66 -3.92 -0.98 -0.91
C GLY A 66 -4.05 -0.17 0.39
N ILE A 67 -4.27 1.15 0.28
CA ILE A 67 -4.49 2.03 1.43
C ILE A 67 -5.74 1.61 2.21
N ALA A 68 -6.86 1.37 1.51
CA ALA A 68 -8.11 0.92 2.14
C ALA A 68 -7.95 -0.43 2.85
N TYR A 69 -7.29 -1.39 2.20
CA TYR A 69 -6.94 -2.69 2.78
C TYR A 69 -6.10 -2.53 4.05
N ARG A 70 -5.13 -1.62 4.08
CA ARG A 70 -4.33 -1.37 5.29
C ARG A 70 -5.14 -0.75 6.42
N VAL A 71 -6.07 0.16 6.13
CA VAL A 71 -6.99 0.71 7.14
C VAL A 71 -7.86 -0.40 7.74
N GLU A 72 -8.37 -1.32 6.91
CA GLU A 72 -9.15 -2.48 7.36
C GLU A 72 -8.32 -3.38 8.29
N LYS A 73 -7.10 -3.76 7.89
CA LYS A 73 -6.19 -4.58 8.72
C LYS A 73 -5.86 -3.93 10.07
N ILE A 74 -5.69 -2.62 10.09
CA ILE A 74 -5.46 -1.87 11.32
C ILE A 74 -6.71 -1.91 12.23
N ASN A 75 -7.90 -1.72 11.66
CA ASN A 75 -9.14 -1.79 12.42
C ASN A 75 -9.39 -3.19 13.00
N GLU A 76 -9.12 -4.25 12.25
CA GLU A 76 -9.15 -5.64 12.74
C GLU A 76 -8.22 -5.81 13.95
N PHE A 77 -6.96 -5.39 13.82
CA PHE A 77 -5.97 -5.46 14.89
C PHE A 77 -6.42 -4.72 16.16
N ILE A 78 -6.95 -3.51 16.03
CA ILE A 78 -7.42 -2.69 17.16
C ILE A 78 -8.57 -3.37 17.91
N VAL A 79 -9.48 -4.03 17.19
CA VAL A 79 -10.59 -4.77 17.80
C VAL A 79 -10.05 -5.94 18.63
N ASP A 80 -9.06 -6.65 18.12
CA ASP A 80 -8.44 -7.80 18.81
C ASP A 80 -7.61 -7.37 20.05
N HIS A 81 -7.13 -6.12 20.08
CA HIS A 81 -6.30 -5.56 21.15
C HIS A 81 -7.06 -4.59 22.07
N SER A 82 -8.39 -4.76 22.21
CA SER A 82 -9.23 -3.99 23.14
C SER A 82 -9.20 -2.46 22.94
N GLY A 83 -8.77 -1.97 21.78
CA GLY A 83 -8.72 -0.54 21.47
C GLY A 83 -7.48 0.22 21.96
N GLU A 84 -6.49 -0.45 22.56
CA GLU A 84 -5.26 0.21 23.02
C GLU A 84 -4.22 0.31 21.88
N LEU A 85 -3.76 1.54 21.61
CA LEU A 85 -2.74 1.86 20.62
C LEU A 85 -1.46 2.33 21.31
N ASP A 86 -0.87 1.47 22.12
CA ASP A 86 0.42 1.74 22.73
C ASP A 86 1.57 1.61 21.71
N THR A 87 2.81 1.84 22.15
CA THR A 87 3.97 1.79 21.24
C THR A 87 4.22 0.37 20.71
N ASN A 88 3.90 -0.65 21.49
CA ASN A 88 4.08 -2.05 21.10
C ASN A 88 3.06 -2.44 20.02
N ALA A 89 1.79 -2.12 20.22
CA ALA A 89 0.72 -2.33 19.25
C ALA A 89 1.06 -1.67 17.90
N VAL A 90 1.50 -0.41 17.93
CA VAL A 90 1.92 0.30 16.71
C VAL A 90 3.13 -0.36 16.05
N ALA A 91 4.11 -0.82 16.83
CA ALA A 91 5.27 -1.52 16.30
C ALA A 91 4.84 -2.83 15.61
N GLN A 92 3.97 -3.63 16.23
CA GLN A 92 3.41 -4.84 15.62
C GLN A 92 2.69 -4.55 14.29
N MET A 93 1.86 -3.51 14.24
CA MET A 93 1.16 -3.10 13.02
C MET A 93 2.12 -2.68 11.89
N ILE A 94 3.24 -2.05 12.25
CA ILE A 94 4.31 -1.69 11.30
C ILE A 94 5.03 -2.95 10.78
N ILE A 95 5.30 -3.93 11.65
CA ILE A 95 5.86 -5.22 11.22
C ILE A 95 4.88 -5.96 10.29
N ASP A 96 3.60 -6.02 10.65
CA ASP A 96 2.55 -6.63 9.80
C ASP A 96 2.39 -5.94 8.46
N LYS A 97 2.72 -4.65 8.38
CA LYS A 97 2.81 -3.94 7.10
C LYS A 97 4.05 -4.36 6.32
N MET A 98 5.22 -4.36 6.95
CA MET A 98 6.48 -4.67 6.26
C MET A 98 6.56 -6.12 5.77
N LEU A 99 5.85 -7.03 6.42
CA LEU A 99 5.85 -8.46 6.11
C LEU A 99 4.56 -8.94 5.41
N ASP A 100 3.71 -8.03 4.94
CA ASP A 100 2.47 -8.38 4.24
C ASP A 100 2.76 -9.14 2.94
N GLU A 101 2.03 -10.24 2.71
CA GLU A 101 2.19 -11.13 1.54
C GLU A 101 1.06 -10.98 0.51
N SER A 102 0.20 -9.96 0.66
CA SER A 102 -0.89 -9.74 -0.30
C SER A 102 -0.36 -9.27 -1.65
N ASP A 103 -1.08 -9.60 -2.71
CA ASP A 103 -0.86 -9.05 -4.05
C ASP A 103 -0.76 -7.51 -4.05
N LEU A 104 -1.53 -6.84 -3.18
CA LEU A 104 -1.49 -5.37 -3.07
C LEU A 104 -0.13 -4.87 -2.57
N MET A 105 0.52 -5.61 -1.67
CA MET A 105 1.87 -5.29 -1.22
C MET A 105 2.88 -5.48 -2.36
N SER A 106 2.81 -6.58 -3.10
CA SER A 106 3.71 -6.80 -4.24
C SER A 106 3.50 -5.76 -5.35
N VAL A 107 2.26 -5.31 -5.60
CA VAL A 107 1.98 -4.17 -6.49
C VAL A 107 2.58 -2.86 -5.95
N TYR A 108 2.52 -2.61 -4.64
CA TYR A 108 3.18 -1.44 -4.03
C TYR A 108 4.70 -1.47 -4.25
N VAL A 109 5.33 -2.63 -4.13
CA VAL A 109 6.77 -2.79 -4.40
C VAL A 109 7.09 -2.59 -5.88
N ILE A 110 6.27 -3.09 -6.80
CA ILE A 110 6.38 -2.80 -8.24
C ILE A 110 6.29 -1.29 -8.49
N TYR A 111 5.39 -0.59 -7.81
CA TYR A 111 5.31 0.87 -7.87
C TYR A 111 6.62 1.53 -7.42
N LEU A 112 7.18 1.12 -6.28
CA LEU A 112 8.43 1.67 -5.75
C LEU A 112 9.60 1.50 -6.75
N GLN A 113 9.71 0.33 -7.37
CA GLN A 113 10.73 0.05 -8.39
C GLN A 113 10.53 0.94 -9.63
N ALA A 114 9.31 1.01 -10.15
CA ALA A 114 8.99 1.77 -11.36
C ALA A 114 9.14 3.28 -11.17
N LYS A 115 8.84 3.79 -9.97
CA LYS A 115 8.99 5.20 -9.59
C LYS A 115 10.39 5.73 -9.88
N LYS A 116 11.44 4.92 -9.73
CA LYS A 116 12.83 5.33 -9.98
C LYS A 116 13.02 5.95 -11.37
N ASN A 117 12.35 5.41 -12.40
CA ASN A 117 12.54 5.78 -13.79
C ASN A 117 11.31 6.44 -14.44
N ASN A 118 10.28 6.77 -13.65
CA ASN A 118 9.03 7.35 -14.17
C ASN A 118 8.64 8.61 -13.39
N GLN A 119 8.68 9.78 -14.05
CA GLN A 119 8.38 11.08 -13.41
C GLN A 119 6.93 11.19 -12.91
N GLU A 120 5.96 10.63 -13.63
CA GLU A 120 4.55 10.65 -13.24
C GLU A 120 4.35 9.88 -11.93
N LEU A 121 4.98 8.70 -11.82
CA LEU A 121 4.98 7.91 -10.58
C LEU A 121 5.76 8.57 -9.44
N ARG A 122 6.82 9.34 -9.74
CA ARG A 122 7.51 10.17 -8.73
C ARG A 122 6.59 11.22 -8.16
N ASN A 123 5.86 11.92 -9.02
CA ASN A 123 4.90 12.95 -8.62
C ASN A 123 3.71 12.36 -7.85
N LEU A 124 3.39 11.09 -8.08
CA LEU A 124 2.33 10.38 -7.36
C LEU A 124 2.71 10.07 -5.89
N PHE A 125 3.99 9.96 -5.56
CA PHE A 125 4.42 9.58 -4.21
C PHE A 125 3.92 10.50 -3.08
N PRO A 126 4.12 11.84 -3.13
CA PRO A 126 3.59 12.72 -2.09
C PRO A 126 2.05 12.66 -1.98
N ILE A 127 1.36 12.48 -3.11
CA ILE A 127 -0.11 12.32 -3.14
C ILE A 127 -0.52 11.05 -2.37
N LEU A 128 0.18 9.93 -2.60
CA LEU A 128 -0.11 8.68 -1.89
C LEU A 128 0.19 8.77 -0.39
N VAL A 129 1.23 9.50 0.01
CA VAL A 129 1.53 9.75 1.43
C VAL A 129 0.39 10.55 2.07
N GLU A 130 -0.09 11.61 1.43
CA GLU A 130 -1.21 12.41 1.89
C GLU A 130 -2.52 11.58 1.96
N GLU A 131 -2.83 10.82 0.91
CA GLU A 131 -4.00 9.93 0.86
C GLU A 131 -3.93 8.86 1.95
N SER A 132 -2.74 8.30 2.22
CA SER A 132 -2.52 7.31 3.28
C SER A 132 -2.74 7.91 4.66
N LEU A 133 -2.17 9.09 4.93
CA LEU A 133 -2.35 9.79 6.20
C LEU A 133 -3.83 10.11 6.43
N LYS A 134 -4.50 10.64 5.40
CA LYS A 134 -5.93 10.95 5.42
C LYS A 134 -6.78 9.73 5.70
N ALA A 135 -6.53 8.63 4.98
CA ALA A 135 -7.26 7.38 5.20
C ALA A 135 -7.03 6.83 6.60
N ALA A 136 -5.81 6.94 7.14
CA ALA A 136 -5.49 6.49 8.48
C ALA A 136 -6.31 7.24 9.55
N TYR A 137 -6.25 8.57 9.64
CA TYR A 137 -6.96 9.27 10.73
C TYR A 137 -8.48 9.36 10.54
N THR A 138 -8.99 9.21 9.31
CA THR A 138 -10.45 9.19 9.06
C THR A 138 -11.05 7.79 9.15
N GLY A 139 -10.28 6.75 8.86
CA GLY A 139 -10.75 5.38 8.71
C GLY A 139 -10.40 4.48 9.89
N ILE A 140 -9.35 4.80 10.66
CA ILE A 140 -8.98 4.04 11.86
C ILE A 140 -9.85 4.50 13.03
N LYS A 141 -10.57 3.57 13.63
CA LYS A 141 -11.51 3.86 14.72
C LYS A 141 -10.77 4.42 15.94
N GLY A 142 -11.06 5.68 16.29
CA GLY A 142 -10.51 6.33 17.48
C GLY A 142 -9.14 6.98 17.29
N ALA A 143 -8.53 6.88 16.10
CA ALA A 143 -7.25 7.53 15.82
C ALA A 143 -7.41 9.05 15.66
N LYS A 144 -6.43 9.81 16.14
CA LYS A 144 -6.24 11.22 15.82
C LYS A 144 -5.12 11.38 14.81
N GLU A 145 -5.11 12.50 14.11
CA GLU A 145 -4.02 12.85 13.18
C GLU A 145 -2.64 12.82 13.85
N SER A 146 -2.56 13.26 15.11
CA SER A 146 -1.34 13.19 15.93
C SER A 146 -0.82 11.77 16.12
N ASP A 147 -1.72 10.79 16.13
CA ASP A 147 -1.40 9.38 16.37
C ASP A 147 -0.88 8.71 15.10
N CYS A 148 -1.00 9.38 13.95
CA CYS A 148 -0.55 8.87 12.65
C CYS A 148 0.65 9.66 12.10
N ILE A 149 1.11 10.72 12.78
CA ILE A 149 2.13 11.63 12.25
C ILE A 149 3.49 10.94 12.02
N TYR A 150 3.80 9.86 12.73
CA TYR A 150 5.02 9.09 12.44
C TYR A 150 5.00 8.44 11.05
N LEU A 151 3.82 8.22 10.46
CA LEU A 151 3.68 7.71 9.09
C LEU A 151 4.19 8.70 8.03
N THR A 152 4.46 9.96 8.41
CA THR A 152 5.08 10.96 7.53
C THR A 152 6.57 11.16 7.81
N ASN A 153 7.16 10.44 8.78
CA ASN A 153 8.58 10.51 9.04
C ASN A 153 9.38 9.83 7.90
N ASP A 154 10.26 10.59 7.25
CA ASP A 154 11.04 10.12 6.10
C ASP A 154 11.86 8.87 6.44
N PHE A 155 12.54 8.85 7.61
CA PHE A 155 13.33 7.70 8.02
C PHE A 155 12.48 6.43 8.11
N LEU A 156 11.33 6.50 8.80
CA LEU A 156 10.44 5.35 8.93
C LEU A 156 9.88 4.90 7.58
N ILE A 157 9.46 5.85 6.72
CA ILE A 157 8.97 5.54 5.36
C ILE A 157 10.04 4.80 4.56
N PHE A 158 11.27 5.32 4.50
CA PHE A 158 12.35 4.70 3.73
C PHE A 158 12.81 3.39 4.34
N PHE A 159 12.82 3.28 5.67
CA PHE A 159 13.09 2.03 6.37
C PHE A 159 12.09 0.95 5.96
N MET A 160 10.78 1.20 6.13
CA MET A 160 9.73 0.25 5.74
C MET A 160 9.84 -0.11 4.26
N ASN A 161 10.00 0.87 3.38
CA ASN A 161 10.12 0.63 1.93
C ASN A 161 11.31 -0.24 1.56
N THR A 162 12.43 -0.07 2.26
CA THR A 162 13.63 -0.90 2.04
C THR A 162 13.38 -2.34 2.46
N ILE A 163 12.71 -2.55 3.60
CA ILE A 163 12.34 -3.89 4.07
C ILE A 163 11.38 -4.56 3.08
N MET A 164 10.30 -3.87 2.69
CA MET A 164 9.31 -4.41 1.74
C MET A 164 9.95 -4.75 0.38
N LEU A 165 10.82 -3.87 -0.14
CA LEU A 165 11.61 -4.15 -1.35
C LEU A 165 12.52 -5.39 -1.16
N GLY A 166 13.19 -5.49 -0.01
CA GLY A 166 14.04 -6.63 0.33
C GLY A 166 13.26 -7.95 0.38
N CYS A 167 12.10 -7.96 1.02
CA CYS A 167 11.22 -9.12 1.13
C CYS A 167 10.77 -9.65 -0.25
N GLU A 168 10.57 -8.79 -1.24
CA GLU A 168 10.14 -9.19 -2.59
C GLU A 168 11.30 -9.60 -3.51
N ILE A 169 12.52 -9.11 -3.27
CA ILE A 169 13.64 -9.27 -4.22
C ILE A 169 14.66 -10.31 -3.73
N LEU A 170 14.86 -10.41 -2.41
CA LEU A 170 15.88 -11.26 -1.82
C LEU A 170 15.25 -12.54 -1.28
N ASP A 171 15.59 -13.67 -1.91
CA ASP A 171 15.14 -15.00 -1.47
C ASP A 171 15.46 -15.21 0.02
N GLY A 172 14.45 -15.60 0.80
CA GLY A 172 14.57 -15.85 2.24
C GLY A 172 14.65 -14.60 3.13
N ALA A 173 14.64 -13.38 2.58
CA ALA A 173 14.64 -12.17 3.42
C ALA A 173 13.37 -12.05 4.26
N ARG A 174 12.20 -12.31 3.67
CA ARG A 174 10.93 -12.31 4.41
C ARG A 174 10.94 -13.35 5.53
N ASP A 175 11.32 -14.58 5.22
CA ASP A 175 11.43 -15.65 6.22
C ASP A 175 12.39 -15.27 7.36
N SER A 176 13.52 -14.64 7.03
CA SER A 176 14.46 -14.15 8.03
C SER A 176 13.82 -13.11 8.96
N PHE A 177 13.11 -12.12 8.43
CA PHE A 177 12.42 -11.13 9.27
C PHE A 177 11.25 -11.72 10.06
N THR A 178 10.47 -12.63 9.45
CA THR A 178 9.38 -13.35 10.12
C THR A 178 9.90 -14.23 11.27
N ASN A 179 10.99 -14.96 11.06
CA ASN A 179 11.62 -15.79 12.09
C ASN A 179 12.22 -14.98 13.24
N ASN A 180 12.54 -13.71 13.00
CA ASN A 180 13.09 -12.78 14.00
C ASN A 180 12.07 -11.69 14.37
N ARG A 181 10.77 -11.97 14.26
CA ARG A 181 9.69 -10.99 14.42
C ARG A 181 9.76 -10.22 15.75
N GLU A 182 9.96 -10.91 16.87
CA GLU A 182 10.02 -10.27 18.20
C GLU A 182 11.16 -9.25 18.28
N PHE A 183 12.36 -9.62 17.82
CA PHE A 183 13.48 -8.70 17.74
C PHE A 183 13.20 -7.54 16.77
N PHE A 184 12.45 -7.80 15.70
CA PHE A 184 12.08 -6.76 14.75
C PHE A 184 11.11 -5.74 15.35
N ILE A 185 10.17 -6.20 16.20
CA ILE A 185 9.31 -5.33 17.00
C ILE A 185 10.16 -4.43 17.90
N GLU A 186 11.13 -4.99 18.62
CA GLU A 186 12.04 -4.22 19.49
C GLU A 186 12.80 -3.11 18.73
N ILE A 187 13.24 -3.38 17.49
CA ILE A 187 13.89 -2.37 16.63
C ILE A 187 12.95 -1.19 16.36
N VAL A 188 11.67 -1.46 16.07
CA VAL A 188 10.67 -0.43 15.78
C VAL A 188 10.28 0.33 17.05
N GLU A 189 10.16 -0.34 18.19
CA GLU A 189 9.94 0.31 19.49
C GLU A 189 11.10 1.26 19.86
N LEU A 190 12.34 0.83 19.62
CA LEU A 190 13.53 1.66 19.81
C LEU A 190 13.47 2.91 18.91
N PHE A 191 13.01 2.79 17.67
CA PHE A 191 12.78 3.95 16.82
C PHE A 191 11.81 4.94 17.48
N PHE A 192 10.66 4.48 17.98
CA PHE A 192 9.68 5.36 18.64
C PHE A 192 10.23 6.01 19.91
N GLU A 193 10.98 5.27 20.72
CA GLU A 193 11.64 5.79 21.92
C GLU A 193 12.60 6.94 21.58
N ARG A 194 13.38 6.79 20.50
CA ARG A 194 14.35 7.79 20.05
C ARG A 194 13.71 8.96 19.32
N TYR A 195 12.65 8.71 18.54
CA TYR A 195 11.86 9.73 17.86
C TYR A 195 11.19 10.68 18.87
N LYS A 196 10.54 10.14 19.91
CA LYS A 196 9.93 10.94 21.00
C LYS A 196 10.95 11.81 21.74
N LYS A 197 12.23 11.41 21.77
CA LYS A 197 13.34 12.16 22.37
C LYS A 197 14.02 13.15 21.39
N GLY A 198 13.51 13.30 20.18
CA GLY A 198 14.09 14.16 19.14
C GLY A 198 15.46 13.70 18.63
N LYS A 199 15.81 12.42 18.85
CA LYS A 199 17.11 11.84 18.47
C LYS A 199 17.14 11.29 17.05
N ILE A 200 15.98 11.18 16.41
CA ILE A 200 15.81 10.82 15.00
C ILE A 200 15.03 11.96 14.35
N LYS A 201 15.55 12.47 13.24
CA LYS A 201 14.90 13.50 12.41
C LYS A 201 14.14 12.80 11.29
#